data_AF-A0A385FVZ5-F1
#
_entry.id   AF-A0A385FVZ5-F1
#
_cell.length_a   1.000
_cell.length_b   1.000
_cell.length_c   1.000
_cell.angle_alpha   90.00
_cell.angle_beta   90.00
_cell.angle_gamma   90.00
#
_symmetry.space_group_name_H-M   'P 1'
#
loop_
_entity.id
_entity.type
_entity.pdbx_description
1 polymer ?
#
loop_
_entity_poly.entity_id
_entity_poly.type
_entity_poly.pdbx_seq_one_letter_code
_entity_poly.pdbx_strand_id
1 'polypeptide(L)'
;MTTPNEAPKKRQLPTVYTLLFIIIALMAALTWVLPAGKYNYVTAKTQQPVAAAAVADYSGDERLLPVPGSYTELPSRPQGVFEVLKAPIQGFHKAADVALFVLIIGGFLAVTMQSGALDAGVGAIVRAFAGRERLLIPVLIALFALGGSTFGMAEETVAFWALIVPVMMAAGFDRMVAAGIILLGSGVGVLASTVNPFATGIASGFAGIPIGEGIGLRVIQWLLLVIFASWFVMRYAKQVQQDKSRSVLADIAYDDEFSQMKSGNLAFTGKQKLTMLVFFGTFLLMIYAVVPWSDLGIDLLPTFGWWFDELSTLFFSASILIAIINRMPESNYVATFLNGARDLIGVALVVAVARGIYVVMEQGVIIDTILHWAEGLVTGLSSSVFILMAYLVHIILSFFIPSTSGLTTVSMPLMGPLADFSGISRDLVITAYQSASGWINLFAPTAAHLVAGLALARIPYDRFVRWVLPFIIGVALITMGVLVAGTLLHG
;
A
#
# COMPACT_ATOMS: atom_id res chain seq x y z
N MET A 1 -52.55 3.83 20.69
CA MET A 1 -51.74 3.67 19.48
C MET A 1 -50.46 4.48 19.66
N THR A 2 -49.37 3.83 20.06
CA THR A 2 -48.06 4.46 20.19
C THR A 2 -47.34 4.33 18.85
N THR A 3 -47.11 5.45 18.19
CA THR A 3 -46.29 5.54 16.97
C THR A 3 -44.89 4.96 17.22
N PRO A 4 -44.35 4.11 16.34
CA PRO A 4 -42.98 3.64 16.47
C PRO A 4 -42.04 4.84 16.32
N ASN A 5 -41.18 5.03 17.31
CA ASN A 5 -40.12 6.02 17.30
C ASN A 5 -39.16 5.66 16.15
N GLU A 6 -39.14 6.43 15.06
CA GLU A 6 -38.17 6.25 13.98
C GLU A 6 -36.77 6.37 14.56
N ALA A 7 -35.99 5.29 14.47
CA ALA A 7 -34.59 5.32 14.86
C ALA A 7 -33.86 6.41 14.07
N PRO A 8 -33.02 7.25 14.71
CA PRO A 8 -32.35 8.34 14.03
C PRO A 8 -31.53 7.80 12.86
N LYS A 9 -31.73 8.34 11.65
CA LYS A 9 -30.97 8.00 10.43
C LYS A 9 -29.47 8.09 10.75
N LYS A 10 -28.83 6.93 10.90
CA LYS A 10 -27.38 6.81 11.09
C LYS A 10 -26.73 7.49 9.89
N ARG A 11 -26.01 8.60 10.10
CA ARG A 11 -25.26 9.29 9.04
C ARG A 11 -24.31 8.28 8.41
N GLN A 12 -24.63 7.82 7.19
CA GLN A 12 -23.74 6.98 6.41
C GLN A 12 -22.52 7.82 6.04
N LEU A 13 -21.32 7.28 6.27
CA LEU A 13 -20.10 7.92 5.81
C LEU A 13 -20.12 8.00 4.27
N PRO A 14 -19.59 9.08 3.66
CA PRO A 14 -19.45 9.18 2.21
C PRO A 14 -18.68 7.99 1.63
N THR A 15 -18.95 7.66 0.37
CA THR A 15 -18.16 6.64 -0.35
C THR A 15 -16.72 7.09 -0.53
N VAL A 16 -15.80 6.16 -0.77
CA VAL A 16 -14.37 6.46 -1.03
C VAL A 16 -14.20 7.45 -2.16
N TYR A 17 -14.91 7.24 -3.27
CA TYR A 17 -14.87 8.16 -4.40
C TYR A 17 -15.30 9.57 -3.96
N THR A 18 -16.42 9.69 -3.22
CA THR A 18 -16.88 10.98 -2.71
C THR A 18 -15.82 11.65 -1.85
N LEU A 19 -15.17 10.88 -0.97
CA LEU A 19 -14.10 11.40 -0.14
C LEU A 19 -12.89 11.87 -0.96
N LEU A 20 -12.45 11.08 -1.94
CA LEU A 20 -11.34 11.47 -2.82
C LEU A 20 -11.68 12.74 -3.60
N PHE A 21 -12.90 12.88 -4.13
CA PHE A 21 -13.36 14.11 -4.77
C PHE A 21 -13.36 15.32 -3.81
N ILE A 22 -13.79 15.14 -2.56
CA ILE A 22 -13.71 16.19 -1.53
C ILE A 22 -12.25 16.60 -1.30
N ILE A 23 -11.33 15.65 -1.24
CA ILE A 23 -9.90 15.95 -1.02
C ILE A 23 -9.30 16.66 -2.24
N ILE A 24 -9.64 16.25 -3.46
CA ILE A 24 -9.24 16.95 -4.69
C ILE A 24 -9.74 18.40 -4.64
N ALA A 25 -11.02 18.62 -4.28
CA ALA A 25 -11.59 19.96 -4.16
C ALA A 25 -10.92 20.78 -3.04
N LEU A 26 -10.58 20.16 -1.91
CA LEU A 26 -9.85 20.79 -0.82
C LEU A 26 -8.44 21.21 -1.27
N MET A 27 -7.71 20.33 -1.95
CA MET A 27 -6.39 20.66 -2.48
C MET A 27 -6.46 21.78 -3.51
N ALA A 28 -7.48 21.77 -4.37
CA ALA A 28 -7.72 22.88 -5.29
C ALA A 28 -7.99 24.18 -4.53
N ALA A 29 -8.82 24.18 -3.48
CA ALA A 29 -9.04 25.36 -2.65
C ALA A 29 -7.74 25.87 -1.98
N LEU A 30 -6.87 24.96 -1.52
CA LEU A 30 -5.57 25.33 -0.95
C LEU A 30 -4.66 26.06 -1.95
N THR A 31 -4.78 25.80 -3.26
CA THR A 31 -3.99 26.54 -4.28
C THR A 31 -4.35 28.02 -4.41
N TRP A 32 -5.46 28.46 -3.79
CA TRP A 32 -5.82 29.88 -3.70
C TRP A 32 -5.22 30.58 -2.48
N VAL A 33 -4.84 29.81 -1.46
CA VAL A 33 -4.36 30.32 -0.17
C VAL A 33 -2.85 30.18 -0.07
N LEU A 34 -2.31 29.04 -0.50
CA LEU A 34 -0.90 28.76 -0.50
C LEU A 34 -0.23 29.47 -1.69
N PRO A 35 0.93 30.12 -1.48
CA PRO A 35 1.66 30.69 -2.61
C PRO A 35 2.07 29.57 -3.55
N ALA A 36 2.06 29.86 -4.86
CA ALA A 36 2.72 28.99 -5.82
C ALA A 36 4.23 29.20 -5.67
N GLY A 37 5.01 28.13 -5.71
CA GLY A 37 6.45 28.23 -5.57
C GLY A 37 7.17 27.02 -6.10
N LYS A 38 8.45 27.21 -6.40
CA LYS A 38 9.29 26.16 -6.96
C LYS A 38 10.75 26.35 -6.58
N TYR A 39 11.43 25.26 -6.29
CA TYR A 39 12.88 25.26 -6.13
C TYR A 39 13.57 25.36 -7.50
N ASN A 40 14.83 25.81 -7.53
CA ASN A 40 15.72 25.44 -8.62
C ASN A 40 16.03 23.94 -8.50
N TYR A 41 16.22 23.27 -9.63
CA TYR A 41 16.57 21.86 -9.67
C TYR A 41 17.93 21.64 -10.34
N VAL A 42 18.48 20.45 -10.19
CA VAL A 42 19.61 19.93 -10.98
C VAL A 42 19.23 18.58 -11.56
N THR A 43 19.78 18.22 -12.72
CA THR A 43 19.65 16.87 -13.25
C THR A 43 20.41 15.88 -12.38
N ALA A 44 19.82 14.70 -12.12
CA ALA A 44 20.31 13.77 -11.12
C ALA A 44 21.70 13.20 -11.47
N LYS A 45 22.00 12.95 -12.75
CA LYS A 45 23.28 12.35 -13.17
C LYS A 45 24.28 13.42 -13.59
N THR A 46 23.86 14.38 -14.42
CA THR A 46 24.76 15.39 -14.99
C THR A 46 24.90 16.66 -14.13
N GLN A 47 24.11 16.80 -13.07
CA GLN A 47 24.12 17.94 -12.15
C GLN A 47 23.92 19.29 -12.86
N GLN A 48 23.23 19.29 -14.01
CA GLN A 48 22.93 20.50 -14.76
C GLN A 48 21.80 21.28 -14.11
N PRO A 49 21.97 22.59 -13.86
CA PRO A 49 20.94 23.40 -13.20
C PRO A 49 19.74 23.63 -14.12
N VAL A 50 18.55 23.53 -13.54
CA VAL A 50 17.24 23.84 -14.14
C VAL A 50 16.57 24.88 -13.24
N ALA A 51 16.45 26.11 -13.74
CA ALA A 51 15.85 27.20 -12.98
C ALA A 51 14.37 26.90 -12.68
N ALA A 52 13.88 27.35 -11.52
CA ALA A 52 12.52 27.14 -11.01
C ALA A 52 11.41 27.35 -12.07
N ALA A 53 11.51 28.42 -12.85
CA ALA A 53 10.55 28.75 -13.90
C ALA A 53 10.54 27.74 -15.08
N ALA A 54 11.67 27.08 -15.35
CA ALA A 54 11.84 26.13 -16.45
C ALA A 54 11.54 24.68 -16.05
N VAL A 55 11.40 24.38 -14.74
CA VAL A 55 11.18 23.01 -14.25
C VAL A 55 9.88 22.41 -14.80
N ALA A 56 8.84 23.23 -14.98
CA ALA A 56 7.54 22.74 -15.49
C ALA A 56 7.60 22.28 -16.96
N ASP A 57 8.53 22.84 -17.74
CA ASP A 57 8.70 22.57 -19.17
C ASP A 57 9.89 21.65 -19.44
N TYR A 58 10.53 21.12 -18.39
CA TYR A 58 11.65 20.20 -18.52
C TYR A 58 11.18 18.90 -19.17
N SER A 59 11.75 18.59 -20.33
CA SER A 59 11.45 17.39 -21.13
C SER A 59 12.67 16.48 -21.31
N GLY A 60 13.68 16.61 -20.45
CA GLY A 60 14.88 15.77 -20.51
C GLY A 60 14.66 14.39 -19.88
N ASP A 61 15.53 13.45 -20.25
CA ASP A 61 15.44 12.06 -19.77
C ASP A 61 16.00 11.86 -18.35
N GLU A 62 16.61 12.91 -17.79
CA GLU A 62 17.15 12.87 -16.44
C GLU A 62 16.14 13.37 -15.41
N ARG A 63 16.12 12.67 -14.29
CA ARG A 63 15.36 13.08 -13.12
C ARG A 63 15.89 14.38 -12.54
N LEU A 64 15.00 15.21 -12.00
CA LEU A 64 15.36 16.46 -11.36
C LEU A 64 15.43 16.31 -9.83
N LEU A 65 16.42 16.95 -9.21
CA LEU A 65 16.60 17.09 -7.77
C LEU A 65 16.55 18.58 -7.39
N PRO A 66 15.68 19.03 -6.47
CA PRO A 66 15.61 20.40 -6.01
C PRO A 66 16.88 20.75 -5.24
N VAL A 67 17.28 22.00 -5.35
CA VAL A 67 18.43 22.58 -4.65
C VAL A 67 17.92 23.21 -3.36
N PRO A 68 18.30 22.70 -2.17
CA PRO A 68 17.88 23.27 -0.88
C PRO A 68 18.17 24.77 -0.78
N GLY A 69 17.30 25.53 -0.10
CA GLY A 69 17.43 26.98 0.05
C GLY A 69 17.21 27.82 -1.23
N SER A 70 16.89 27.20 -2.38
CA SER A 70 16.66 27.91 -3.65
C SER A 70 15.19 28.20 -3.97
N TYR A 71 14.29 28.02 -2.99
CA TYR A 71 12.86 28.22 -3.16
C TYR A 71 12.56 29.65 -3.65
N THR A 72 11.74 29.74 -4.68
CA THR A 72 11.23 31.01 -5.20
C THR A 72 9.73 30.94 -5.35
N GLU A 73 9.04 31.99 -4.90
CA GLU A 73 7.62 32.14 -5.18
C GLU A 73 7.41 32.43 -6.67
N LEU A 74 6.39 31.81 -7.23
CA LEU A 74 5.98 31.96 -8.62
C LEU A 74 4.61 32.65 -8.68
N PRO A 75 4.20 33.18 -9.85
CA PRO A 75 2.85 33.66 -10.04
C PRO A 75 1.83 32.58 -9.67
N SER A 76 0.83 32.95 -8.87
CA SER A 76 -0.21 32.04 -8.39
C SER A 76 -0.91 31.31 -9.55
N ARG A 77 -1.12 30.00 -9.39
CA ARG A 77 -1.83 29.13 -10.35
C ARG A 77 -3.01 28.42 -9.67
N PRO A 78 -4.05 29.16 -9.28
CA PRO A 78 -5.18 28.58 -8.56
C PRO A 78 -5.94 27.58 -9.44
N GLN A 79 -6.32 26.45 -8.86
CA GLN A 79 -7.04 25.37 -9.51
C GLN A 79 -8.55 25.60 -9.36
N GLY A 80 -9.25 25.67 -10.50
CA GLY A 80 -10.69 25.91 -10.56
C GLY A 80 -11.52 24.61 -10.60
N VAL A 81 -12.84 24.78 -10.71
CA VAL A 81 -13.79 23.65 -10.79
C VAL A 81 -13.47 22.71 -11.96
N PHE A 82 -13.05 23.25 -13.11
CA PHE A 82 -12.70 22.42 -14.27
C PHE A 82 -11.51 21.50 -13.98
N GLU A 83 -10.46 21.99 -13.33
CA GLU A 83 -9.29 21.19 -12.99
C GLU A 83 -9.63 20.13 -11.93
N VAL A 84 -10.50 20.46 -10.97
CA VAL A 84 -11.03 19.46 -10.01
C VAL A 84 -11.76 18.32 -10.73
N LEU A 85 -12.57 18.63 -11.74
CA LEU A 85 -13.29 17.61 -12.52
C LEU A 85 -12.38 16.82 -13.47
N LYS A 86 -11.32 17.45 -13.97
CA LYS A 86 -10.33 16.84 -14.87
C LYS A 86 -9.30 15.99 -14.15
N ALA A 87 -9.02 16.30 -12.88
CA ALA A 87 -7.99 15.66 -12.08
C ALA A 87 -8.09 14.12 -12.02
N PRO A 88 -9.27 13.49 -11.83
CA PRO A 88 -9.37 12.03 -11.87
C PRO A 88 -9.00 11.41 -13.22
N ILE A 89 -9.30 12.10 -14.32
CA ILE A 89 -9.01 11.62 -15.69
C ILE A 89 -7.50 11.66 -15.93
N GLN A 90 -6.85 12.77 -15.59
CA GLN A 90 -5.39 12.88 -15.67
C GLN A 90 -4.70 11.95 -14.67
N GLY A 91 -5.29 11.76 -13.50
CA GLY A 91 -4.85 10.77 -12.51
C GLY A 91 -4.85 9.36 -13.08
N PHE A 92 -5.89 8.98 -13.83
CA PHE A 92 -5.95 7.71 -14.54
C PHE A 92 -4.80 7.54 -15.55
N HIS A 93 -4.54 8.55 -16.38
CA HIS A 93 -3.42 8.50 -17.32
C HIS A 93 -2.08 8.31 -16.60
N LYS A 94 -1.89 8.96 -15.44
CA LYS A 94 -0.67 8.84 -14.61
C LYS A 94 -0.60 7.56 -13.77
N ALA A 95 -1.66 6.76 -13.74
CA ALA A 95 -1.75 5.52 -12.96
C ALA A 95 -2.13 4.31 -13.83
N ALA A 96 -2.02 4.44 -15.16
CA ALA A 96 -2.48 3.44 -16.12
C ALA A 96 -1.79 2.09 -15.91
N ASP A 97 -0.48 2.08 -15.68
CA ASP A 97 0.30 0.85 -15.48
C ASP A 97 -0.16 0.09 -14.22
N VAL A 98 -0.38 0.83 -13.12
CA VAL A 98 -0.89 0.27 -11.85
C VAL A 98 -2.32 -0.24 -12.03
N ALA A 99 -3.18 0.54 -12.69
CA ALA A 99 -4.57 0.17 -12.94
C ALA A 99 -4.65 -1.10 -13.80
N LEU A 100 -3.86 -1.19 -14.87
CA LEU A 100 -3.79 -2.37 -15.73
C LEU A 100 -3.29 -3.59 -14.95
N PHE A 101 -2.22 -3.45 -14.17
CA PHE A 101 -1.68 -4.53 -13.36
C PHE A 101 -2.72 -5.11 -12.39
N VAL A 102 -3.49 -4.24 -11.71
CA VAL A 102 -4.59 -4.65 -10.83
C VAL A 102 -5.64 -5.46 -11.60
N LEU A 103 -6.04 -5.03 -12.79
CA LEU A 103 -7.01 -5.76 -13.63
C LEU A 103 -6.49 -7.14 -14.05
N ILE A 104 -5.21 -7.25 -14.42
CA ILE A 104 -4.58 -8.51 -14.81
C ILE A 104 -4.53 -9.49 -13.64
N ILE A 105 -4.19 -9.02 -12.43
CA ILE A 105 -4.25 -9.84 -11.22
C ILE A 105 -5.67 -10.36 -11.00
N GLY A 106 -6.69 -9.51 -11.14
CA GLY A 106 -8.09 -9.91 -11.02
C GLY A 106 -8.45 -11.07 -11.96
N GLY A 107 -8.06 -10.96 -13.23
CA GLY A 107 -8.25 -12.03 -14.21
C GLY A 107 -7.50 -13.32 -13.86
N PHE A 108 -6.23 -13.21 -13.44
CA PHE A 108 -5.41 -14.34 -13.00
C PHE A 108 -6.04 -15.08 -11.81
N LEU A 109 -6.52 -14.36 -10.81
CA LEU A 109 -7.21 -14.96 -9.68
C LEU A 109 -8.48 -15.67 -10.08
N ALA A 110 -9.34 -15.03 -10.89
CA ALA A 110 -10.61 -15.62 -11.29
C ALA A 110 -10.38 -16.94 -12.03
N VAL A 111 -9.39 -17.00 -12.92
CA VAL A 111 -9.00 -18.24 -13.60
C VAL A 111 -8.49 -19.30 -12.63
N THR A 112 -7.72 -18.90 -11.61
CA THR A 112 -7.25 -19.80 -10.56
C THR A 112 -8.41 -20.30 -9.68
N MET A 113 -9.36 -19.43 -9.31
CA MET A 113 -10.55 -19.79 -8.54
C MET A 113 -11.43 -20.77 -9.32
N GLN A 114 -11.70 -20.48 -10.59
CA GLN A 114 -12.51 -21.32 -11.48
C GLN A 114 -11.94 -22.74 -11.65
N SER A 115 -10.63 -22.94 -11.45
CA SER A 115 -10.00 -24.27 -11.48
C SER A 115 -10.34 -25.16 -10.27
N GLY A 116 -10.89 -24.59 -9.19
CA GLY A 116 -11.13 -25.28 -7.90
C GLY A 116 -9.84 -25.59 -7.13
N ALA A 117 -8.67 -25.15 -7.60
CA ALA A 117 -7.39 -25.35 -6.91
C ALA A 117 -7.32 -24.58 -5.59
N LEU A 118 -7.85 -23.36 -5.57
CA LEU A 118 -7.93 -22.55 -4.35
C LEU A 118 -8.85 -23.22 -3.31
N ASP A 119 -10.05 -23.67 -3.68
CA ASP A 119 -10.97 -24.37 -2.76
C ASP A 119 -10.34 -25.62 -2.15
N ALA A 120 -9.67 -26.43 -2.98
CA ALA A 120 -8.95 -27.63 -2.52
C ALA A 120 -7.75 -27.26 -1.62
N GLY A 121 -7.07 -26.15 -1.91
CA GLY A 121 -6.00 -25.57 -1.10
C GLY A 121 -6.49 -25.09 0.27
N VAL A 122 -7.61 -24.36 0.32
CA VAL A 122 -8.27 -23.93 1.56
C VAL A 122 -8.60 -25.16 2.42
N GLY A 123 -9.27 -26.15 1.84
CA GLY A 123 -9.58 -27.40 2.55
C GLY A 123 -8.33 -28.13 3.06
N ALA A 124 -7.24 -28.13 2.30
CA ALA A 124 -5.97 -28.72 2.72
C ALA A 124 -5.33 -27.97 3.88
N ILE A 125 -5.31 -26.64 3.84
CA ILE A 125 -4.75 -25.79 4.91
C ILE A 125 -5.56 -25.96 6.20
N VAL A 126 -6.89 -25.90 6.12
CA VAL A 126 -7.77 -26.08 7.30
C VAL A 126 -7.54 -27.46 7.93
N ARG A 127 -7.43 -28.53 7.12
CA ARG A 127 -7.13 -29.88 7.63
C ARG A 127 -5.72 -29.98 8.24
N ALA A 128 -4.71 -29.39 7.59
CA ALA A 128 -3.34 -29.42 8.06
C ALA A 128 -3.13 -28.66 9.38
N PHE A 129 -3.96 -27.65 9.64
CA PHE A 129 -3.91 -26.81 10.84
C PHE A 129 -5.04 -27.10 11.83
N ALA A 130 -5.77 -28.22 11.68
CA ALA A 130 -6.80 -28.62 12.63
C ALA A 130 -6.20 -28.76 14.06
N GLY A 131 -6.81 -28.10 15.04
CA GLY A 131 -6.32 -28.00 16.42
C GLY A 131 -5.17 -27.00 16.62
N ARG A 132 -4.69 -26.36 15.56
CA ARG A 132 -3.63 -25.33 15.56
C ARG A 132 -4.00 -24.13 14.69
N GLU A 133 -5.29 -23.85 14.53
CA GLU A 133 -5.83 -22.84 13.61
C GLU A 133 -5.25 -21.46 13.87
N ARG A 134 -4.96 -21.15 15.14
CA ARG A 134 -4.35 -19.88 15.56
C ARG A 134 -2.94 -19.66 15.00
N LEU A 135 -2.21 -20.71 14.64
CA LEU A 135 -0.88 -20.59 14.01
C LEU A 135 -0.96 -20.14 12.55
N LEU A 136 -2.13 -20.22 11.91
CA LEU A 136 -2.33 -19.65 10.56
C LEU A 136 -2.14 -18.14 10.56
N ILE A 137 -2.56 -17.45 11.63
CA ILE A 137 -2.51 -15.99 11.73
C ILE A 137 -1.06 -15.45 11.59
N PRO A 138 -0.09 -15.85 12.44
CA PRO A 138 1.28 -15.33 12.33
C PRO A 138 1.97 -15.75 11.02
N VAL A 139 1.70 -16.96 10.52
CA VAL A 139 2.28 -17.42 9.24
C VAL A 139 1.80 -16.57 8.08
N LEU A 140 0.49 -16.31 8.01
CA LEU A 140 -0.09 -15.49 6.95
C LEU A 140 0.33 -14.02 7.09
N ILE A 141 0.35 -13.46 8.31
CA ILE A 141 0.84 -12.10 8.55
C ILE A 141 2.29 -11.96 8.09
N ALA A 142 3.16 -12.91 8.43
CA ALA A 142 4.56 -12.89 7.98
C ALA A 142 4.66 -12.95 6.44
N LEU A 143 3.83 -13.77 5.78
CA LEU A 143 3.79 -13.86 4.33
C LEU A 143 3.36 -12.54 3.67
N PHE A 144 2.26 -11.93 4.14
CA PHE A 144 1.79 -10.63 3.64
C PHE A 144 2.78 -9.51 3.95
N ALA A 145 3.40 -9.53 5.14
CA ALA A 145 4.42 -8.55 5.50
C ALA A 145 5.70 -8.69 4.66
N LEU A 146 6.05 -9.92 4.26
CA LEU A 146 7.17 -10.14 3.34
C LEU A 146 6.85 -9.56 1.96
N GLY A 147 5.65 -9.79 1.43
CA GLY A 147 5.22 -9.18 0.17
C GLY A 147 5.16 -7.66 0.24
N GLY A 148 4.61 -7.11 1.33
CA GLY A 148 4.59 -5.66 1.58
C GLY A 148 5.99 -5.06 1.63
N SER A 149 6.94 -5.75 2.27
CA SER A 149 8.31 -5.25 2.47
C SER A 149 9.21 -5.35 1.24
N THR A 150 8.94 -6.31 0.36
CA THR A 150 9.81 -6.61 -0.79
C THR A 150 9.34 -5.96 -2.09
N PHE A 151 8.04 -5.95 -2.37
CA PHE A 151 7.50 -5.35 -3.60
C PHE A 151 6.29 -4.44 -3.36
N GLY A 152 5.95 -4.14 -2.10
CA GLY A 152 4.88 -3.17 -1.83
C GLY A 152 3.47 -3.70 -2.05
N MET A 153 3.20 -4.98 -1.70
CA MET A 153 1.97 -5.75 -1.95
C MET A 153 0.61 -5.16 -1.49
N ALA A 154 0.49 -3.87 -1.16
CA ALA A 154 -0.73 -3.32 -0.57
C ALA A 154 -1.94 -3.45 -1.51
N GLU A 155 -1.82 -3.02 -2.77
CA GLU A 155 -2.88 -3.03 -3.77
C GLU A 155 -3.29 -4.45 -4.19
N GLU A 156 -2.32 -5.34 -4.29
CA GLU A 156 -2.50 -6.73 -4.70
C GLU A 156 -3.18 -7.55 -3.61
N THR A 157 -3.15 -7.11 -2.35
CA THR A 157 -3.85 -7.83 -1.28
C THR A 157 -5.35 -7.97 -1.49
N VAL A 158 -5.97 -7.07 -2.27
CA VAL A 158 -7.41 -7.10 -2.58
C VAL A 158 -7.83 -8.45 -3.15
N ALA A 159 -6.96 -9.02 -3.99
CA ALA A 159 -7.04 -10.38 -4.52
C ALA A 159 -7.28 -11.46 -3.47
N PHE A 160 -6.55 -11.35 -2.36
CA PHE A 160 -6.44 -12.40 -1.38
C PHE A 160 -7.62 -12.43 -0.42
N TRP A 161 -8.49 -11.41 -0.41
CA TRP A 161 -9.70 -11.42 0.40
C TRP A 161 -10.61 -12.59 0.04
N ALA A 162 -10.74 -12.87 -1.26
CA ALA A 162 -11.53 -13.99 -1.75
C ALA A 162 -11.01 -15.35 -1.25
N LEU A 163 -9.73 -15.43 -0.91
CA LEU A 163 -9.08 -16.64 -0.41
C LEU A 163 -9.08 -16.70 1.12
N ILE A 164 -8.60 -15.65 1.79
CA ILE A 164 -8.33 -15.67 3.23
C ILE A 164 -9.62 -15.58 4.04
N VAL A 165 -10.64 -14.86 3.57
CA VAL A 165 -11.91 -14.77 4.30
C VAL A 165 -12.54 -16.16 4.49
N PRO A 166 -12.77 -16.98 3.44
CA PRO A 166 -13.25 -18.35 3.61
C PRO A 166 -12.38 -19.22 4.53
N VAL A 167 -11.05 -19.16 4.39
CA VAL A 167 -10.13 -19.95 5.22
C VAL A 167 -10.30 -19.61 6.70
N MET A 168 -10.38 -18.32 7.03
CA MET A 168 -10.53 -17.86 8.41
C MET A 168 -11.91 -18.17 8.98
N MET A 169 -12.97 -18.03 8.18
CA MET A 169 -14.33 -18.41 8.58
C MET A 169 -14.41 -19.92 8.85
N ALA A 170 -13.83 -20.76 7.98
CA ALA A 170 -13.77 -22.21 8.15
C ALA A 170 -12.95 -22.63 9.38
N ALA A 171 -11.89 -21.87 9.71
CA ALA A 171 -11.09 -22.04 10.92
C ALA A 171 -11.79 -21.56 12.21
N GLY A 172 -13.04 -21.06 12.11
CA GLY A 172 -13.83 -20.60 13.24
C GLY A 172 -13.52 -19.18 13.70
N PHE A 173 -12.81 -18.38 12.89
CA PHE A 173 -12.62 -16.94 13.11
C PHE A 173 -13.73 -16.11 12.44
N ASP A 174 -13.63 -14.79 12.50
CA ASP A 174 -14.53 -13.87 11.80
C ASP A 174 -13.80 -13.12 10.67
N ARG A 175 -14.54 -12.32 9.90
CA ARG A 175 -14.00 -11.52 8.80
C ARG A 175 -13.00 -10.46 9.26
N MET A 176 -13.11 -9.98 10.50
CA MET A 176 -12.18 -9.00 11.05
C MET A 176 -10.80 -9.61 11.30
N VAL A 177 -10.71 -10.89 11.67
CA VAL A 177 -9.43 -11.62 11.71
C VAL A 177 -8.80 -11.71 10.32
N ALA A 178 -9.59 -12.06 9.28
CA ALA A 178 -9.09 -12.09 7.91
C ALA A 178 -8.60 -10.70 7.44
N ALA A 179 -9.37 -9.65 7.73
CA ALA A 179 -8.98 -8.26 7.48
C ALA A 179 -7.67 -7.91 8.20
N GLY A 180 -7.53 -8.31 9.47
CA GLY A 180 -6.31 -8.09 10.25
C GLY A 180 -5.09 -8.76 9.65
N ILE A 181 -5.22 -10.01 9.20
CA ILE A 181 -4.13 -10.75 8.54
C ILE A 181 -3.68 -10.02 7.28
N ILE A 182 -4.64 -9.67 6.41
CA ILE A 182 -4.35 -9.10 5.11
C ILE A 182 -3.84 -7.66 5.26
N LEU A 183 -4.64 -6.77 5.86
CA LEU A 183 -4.36 -5.34 5.93
C LEU A 183 -3.20 -5.01 6.86
N LEU A 184 -3.14 -5.61 8.05
CA LEU A 184 -2.04 -5.31 8.97
C LEU A 184 -0.77 -6.02 8.54
N GLY A 185 -0.87 -7.25 7.99
CA GLY A 185 0.28 -7.97 7.44
C GLY A 185 0.95 -7.18 6.32
N SER A 186 0.23 -6.89 5.23
CA SER A 186 0.82 -6.14 4.12
C SER A 186 1.17 -4.71 4.54
N GLY A 187 0.33 -4.06 5.33
CA GLY A 187 0.53 -2.69 5.80
C GLY A 187 1.79 -2.52 6.63
N VAL A 188 2.07 -3.40 7.61
CA VAL A 188 3.34 -3.33 8.35
C VAL A 188 4.54 -3.69 7.48
N GLY A 189 4.34 -4.56 6.48
CA GLY A 189 5.36 -4.86 5.48
C GLY A 189 5.76 -3.62 4.69
N VAL A 190 4.79 -2.88 4.15
CA VAL A 190 5.04 -1.63 3.40
C VAL A 190 5.63 -0.56 4.32
N LEU A 191 5.09 -0.41 5.53
CA LEU A 191 5.56 0.54 6.53
C LEU A 191 7.03 0.32 6.88
N ALA A 192 7.42 -0.93 7.13
CA ALA A 192 8.80 -1.33 7.41
C ALA A 192 9.49 -1.92 6.17
N SER A 193 9.26 -1.31 5.00
CA SER A 193 9.83 -1.78 3.73
C SER A 193 11.34 -1.94 3.83
N THR A 194 11.86 -3.06 3.34
CA THR A 194 13.30 -3.34 3.32
C THR A 194 13.89 -3.03 1.96
N VAL A 195 13.31 -3.60 0.91
CA VAL A 195 13.83 -3.55 -0.47
C VAL A 195 12.75 -3.20 -1.49
N ASN A 196 11.59 -2.75 -1.03
CA ASN A 196 10.47 -2.32 -1.86
C ASN A 196 10.90 -1.23 -2.85
N PRO A 197 10.92 -1.50 -4.18
CA PRO A 197 11.41 -0.52 -5.13
C PRO A 197 10.45 0.65 -5.32
N PHE A 198 9.15 0.46 -5.05
CA PHE A 198 8.14 1.53 -5.14
C PHE A 198 8.18 2.51 -3.96
N ALA A 199 8.89 2.15 -2.88
CA ALA A 199 9.05 2.98 -1.70
C ALA A 199 10.54 3.27 -1.44
N THR A 200 11.23 2.30 -0.85
CA THR A 200 12.64 2.37 -0.49
C THR A 200 13.54 2.61 -1.70
N GLY A 201 13.32 1.92 -2.83
CA GLY A 201 14.15 2.08 -4.03
C GLY A 201 14.09 3.48 -4.63
N ILE A 202 12.88 4.01 -4.88
CA ILE A 202 12.71 5.39 -5.38
C ILE A 202 13.31 6.40 -4.38
N ALA A 203 13.14 6.16 -3.07
CA ALA A 203 13.61 7.05 -2.01
C ALA A 203 15.13 7.08 -1.94
N SER A 204 15.78 5.92 -1.94
CA SER A 204 17.22 5.75 -2.01
C SER A 204 17.80 6.44 -3.24
N GLY A 205 17.13 6.31 -4.39
CA GLY A 205 17.51 7.04 -5.61
C GLY A 205 17.42 8.56 -5.48
N PHE A 206 16.45 9.12 -4.73
CA PHE A 206 16.37 10.57 -4.47
C PHE A 206 17.42 11.02 -3.46
N ALA A 207 17.64 10.19 -2.45
CA ALA A 207 18.61 10.44 -1.39
C ALA A 207 20.05 10.19 -1.84
N GLY A 208 20.29 9.67 -3.05
CA GLY A 208 21.63 9.41 -3.58
C GLY A 208 22.39 8.32 -2.84
N ILE A 209 21.68 7.38 -2.22
CA ILE A 209 22.26 6.26 -1.45
C ILE A 209 21.78 4.91 -2.00
N PRO A 210 22.53 3.81 -1.81
CA PRO A 210 22.07 2.47 -2.17
C PRO A 210 20.80 2.06 -1.41
N ILE A 211 20.00 1.17 -2.00
CA ILE A 211 18.78 0.65 -1.35
C ILE A 211 19.10 -0.19 -0.10
N GLY A 212 20.25 -0.88 -0.10
CA GLY A 212 20.72 -1.69 1.02
C GLY A 212 21.18 -0.87 2.24
N GLU A 213 21.40 0.44 2.10
CA GLU A 213 21.78 1.29 3.22
C GLU A 213 20.60 1.44 4.19
N GLY A 214 20.85 1.21 5.48
CA GLY A 214 19.81 1.20 6.54
C GLY A 214 18.98 -0.08 6.63
N ILE A 215 19.26 -1.11 5.81
CA ILE A 215 18.44 -2.34 5.77
C ILE A 215 18.37 -3.06 7.11
N GLY A 216 19.44 -3.03 7.91
CA GLY A 216 19.47 -3.67 9.24
C GLY A 216 18.40 -3.12 10.18
N LEU A 217 18.29 -1.79 10.28
CA LEU A 217 17.27 -1.13 11.10
C LEU A 217 15.86 -1.43 10.57
N ARG A 218 15.67 -1.41 9.25
CA ARG A 218 14.38 -1.73 8.61
C ARG A 218 13.94 -3.18 8.85
N VAL A 219 14.87 -4.14 8.82
CA VAL A 219 14.59 -5.55 9.17
C VAL A 219 14.20 -5.69 10.65
N ILE A 220 14.89 -4.99 11.56
CA ILE A 220 14.52 -4.99 12.98
C ILE A 220 13.11 -4.41 13.16
N GLN A 221 12.81 -3.27 12.54
CA GLN A 221 11.48 -2.67 12.56
C GLN A 221 10.42 -3.62 12.01
N TRP A 222 10.70 -4.25 10.86
CA TRP A 222 9.81 -5.21 10.23
C TRP A 222 9.51 -6.39 11.15
N LEU A 223 10.53 -7.00 11.78
CA LEU A 223 10.35 -8.09 12.74
C LEU A 223 9.50 -7.66 13.94
N LEU A 224 9.77 -6.50 14.54
CA LEU A 224 9.01 -5.98 15.67
C LEU A 224 7.54 -5.78 15.31
N LEU A 225 7.26 -5.19 14.15
CA LEU A 225 5.90 -4.91 13.71
C LEU A 225 5.15 -6.17 13.27
N VAL A 226 5.82 -7.15 12.66
CA VAL A 226 5.23 -8.46 12.33
C VAL A 226 4.84 -9.21 13.60
N ILE A 227 5.70 -9.22 14.62
CA ILE A 227 5.41 -9.82 15.92
C ILE A 227 4.23 -9.10 16.58
N PHE A 228 4.23 -7.76 16.55
CA PHE A 228 3.16 -6.97 17.15
C PHE A 228 1.81 -7.16 16.44
N ALA A 229 1.79 -7.17 15.10
CA ALA A 229 0.60 -7.46 14.29
C ALA A 229 0.08 -8.87 14.56
N SER A 230 0.98 -9.85 14.60
CA SER A 230 0.63 -11.24 14.92
C SER A 230 0.00 -11.35 16.30
N TRP A 231 0.60 -10.75 17.33
CA TRP A 231 0.06 -10.73 18.68
C TRP A 231 -1.31 -10.06 18.73
N PHE A 232 -1.46 -8.90 18.08
CA PHE A 232 -2.69 -8.11 18.08
C PHE A 232 -3.86 -8.88 17.46
N VAL A 233 -3.65 -9.46 16.27
CA VAL A 233 -4.69 -10.24 15.56
C VAL A 233 -4.96 -11.55 16.30
N MET A 234 -3.95 -12.26 16.80
CA MET A 234 -4.14 -13.48 17.58
C MET A 234 -4.92 -13.24 18.87
N ARG A 235 -4.68 -12.11 19.56
CA ARG A 235 -5.43 -11.73 20.76
C ARG A 235 -6.92 -11.59 20.44
N TYR A 236 -7.26 -10.89 19.36
CA TYR A 236 -8.64 -10.72 18.92
C TYR A 236 -9.25 -12.05 18.45
N ALA A 237 -8.52 -12.82 17.64
CA ALA A 237 -8.95 -14.13 17.15
C ALA A 237 -9.26 -15.12 18.29
N LYS A 238 -8.45 -15.13 19.36
CA LYS A 238 -8.71 -15.92 20.56
C LYS A 238 -10.02 -15.53 21.23
N GLN A 239 -10.32 -14.23 21.32
CA GLN A 239 -11.57 -13.74 21.93
C GLN A 239 -12.79 -14.18 21.11
N VAL A 240 -12.76 -14.01 19.79
CA VAL A 240 -13.86 -14.38 18.88
C VAL A 240 -14.09 -15.89 18.85
N GLN A 241 -13.01 -16.68 18.91
CA GLN A 241 -13.12 -18.14 18.92
C GLN A 241 -13.71 -18.67 20.24
N GLN A 242 -13.46 -17.99 21.36
CA GLN A 242 -14.01 -18.36 22.67
C GLN A 242 -15.47 -17.91 22.83
N ASP A 243 -15.81 -16.74 22.31
CA ASP A 243 -17.15 -16.15 22.42
C ASP A 243 -17.42 -15.26 21.21
N LYS A 244 -18.33 -15.72 20.33
CA LYS A 244 -18.69 -15.03 19.10
C LYS A 244 -19.34 -13.66 19.35
N SER A 245 -19.95 -13.45 20.52
CA SER A 245 -20.57 -12.15 20.88
C SER A 245 -19.54 -11.04 21.10
N ARG A 246 -18.26 -11.40 21.32
CA ARG A 246 -17.15 -10.45 21.48
C ARG A 246 -16.60 -9.94 20.16
N SER A 247 -17.05 -10.47 19.03
CA SER A 247 -16.69 -9.94 17.72
C SER A 247 -17.20 -8.51 17.59
N VAL A 248 -16.38 -7.62 17.02
CA VAL A 248 -16.83 -6.26 16.66
C VAL A 248 -17.89 -6.25 15.55
N LEU A 249 -18.13 -7.42 14.94
CA LEU A 249 -19.10 -7.69 13.89
C LEU A 249 -20.25 -8.61 14.37
N ALA A 250 -20.37 -8.88 15.68
CA ALA A 250 -21.34 -9.85 16.21
C ALA A 250 -22.81 -9.51 15.90
N ASP A 251 -23.12 -8.24 15.68
CA ASP A 251 -24.46 -7.75 15.32
C ASP A 251 -24.79 -7.85 13.83
N ILE A 252 -23.86 -8.31 13.00
CA ILE A 252 -24.01 -8.37 11.53
C ILE A 252 -24.22 -9.82 11.10
N ALA A 253 -25.40 -10.10 10.55
CA ALA A 253 -25.65 -11.35 9.86
C ALA A 253 -25.09 -11.30 8.44
N TYR A 254 -24.29 -12.28 8.08
CA TYR A 254 -23.70 -12.40 6.75
C TYR A 254 -24.32 -13.56 5.98
N ASP A 255 -25.08 -13.25 4.94
CA ASP A 255 -25.59 -14.21 3.96
C ASP A 255 -24.99 -13.90 2.59
N ASP A 256 -23.77 -14.39 2.36
CA ASP A 256 -23.07 -14.25 1.09
C ASP A 256 -22.22 -15.49 0.81
N GLU A 257 -21.61 -15.53 -0.38
CA GLU A 257 -20.82 -16.66 -0.86
C GLU A 257 -19.68 -17.05 0.09
N PHE A 258 -19.06 -16.08 0.80
CA PHE A 258 -18.03 -16.36 1.78
C PHE A 258 -18.56 -17.08 3.02
N SER A 259 -19.80 -16.77 3.44
CA SER A 259 -20.48 -17.46 4.54
C SER A 259 -21.02 -18.84 4.14
N GLN A 260 -21.32 -19.04 2.85
CA GLN A 260 -21.87 -20.30 2.32
C GLN A 260 -20.79 -21.27 1.80
N MET A 261 -19.53 -20.83 1.72
CA MET A 261 -18.39 -21.67 1.36
C MET A 261 -18.16 -22.76 2.41
N LYS A 262 -18.79 -23.91 2.19
CA LYS A 262 -18.47 -25.14 2.92
C LYS A 262 -17.08 -25.58 2.45
N SER A 263 -16.18 -25.92 3.38
CA SER A 263 -14.94 -26.60 3.04
C SER A 263 -15.28 -27.88 2.29
N GLY A 264 -15.25 -27.81 0.96
CA GLY A 264 -15.57 -28.94 0.11
C GLY A 264 -14.56 -30.05 0.35
N ASN A 265 -15.01 -31.29 0.27
CA ASN A 265 -14.13 -32.47 0.17
C ASN A 265 -13.47 -32.54 -1.23
N LEU A 266 -13.12 -31.39 -1.83
CA LEU A 266 -12.41 -31.33 -3.08
C LEU A 266 -11.03 -31.97 -2.88
N ALA A 267 -10.81 -33.05 -3.63
CA ALA A 267 -9.56 -33.77 -3.59
C ALA A 267 -8.44 -32.86 -4.14
N PHE A 268 -7.33 -32.77 -3.41
CA PHE A 268 -6.15 -32.04 -3.85
C PHE A 268 -5.37 -32.89 -4.87
N THR A 269 -5.93 -33.03 -6.07
CA THR A 269 -5.37 -33.89 -7.13
C THR A 269 -4.09 -33.30 -7.71
N GLY A 270 -3.40 -34.05 -8.57
CA GLY A 270 -2.20 -33.56 -9.27
C GLY A 270 -2.43 -32.26 -10.04
N LYS A 271 -3.62 -32.06 -10.62
CA LYS A 271 -3.98 -30.81 -11.33
C LYS A 271 -4.07 -29.61 -10.38
N GLN A 272 -4.75 -29.77 -9.23
CA GLN A 272 -4.84 -28.72 -8.22
C GLN A 272 -3.47 -28.42 -7.62
N LYS A 273 -2.63 -29.44 -7.35
CA LYS A 273 -1.25 -29.25 -6.89
C LYS A 273 -0.41 -28.44 -7.90
N LEU A 274 -0.48 -28.80 -9.19
CA LEU A 274 0.25 -28.09 -10.23
C LEU A 274 -0.28 -26.66 -10.41
N THR A 275 -1.59 -26.45 -10.33
CA THR A 275 -2.19 -25.12 -10.38
C THR A 275 -1.73 -24.26 -9.19
N MET A 276 -1.73 -24.82 -7.98
CA MET A 276 -1.21 -24.12 -6.80
C MET A 276 0.29 -23.85 -6.89
N LEU A 277 1.06 -24.75 -7.50
CA LEU A 277 2.49 -24.54 -7.75
C LEU A 277 2.71 -23.37 -8.70
N VAL A 278 1.95 -23.29 -9.80
CA VAL A 278 2.01 -22.12 -10.70
C VAL A 278 1.58 -20.87 -9.94
N PHE A 279 0.45 -20.90 -9.23
CA PHE A 279 -0.06 -19.76 -8.47
C PHE A 279 0.97 -19.18 -7.49
N PHE A 280 1.50 -20.01 -6.58
CA PHE A 280 2.52 -19.54 -5.62
C PHE A 280 3.86 -19.25 -6.30
N GLY A 281 4.23 -20.04 -7.31
CA GLY A 281 5.45 -19.83 -8.09
C GLY A 281 5.46 -18.48 -8.80
N THR A 282 4.31 -18.00 -9.30
CA THR A 282 4.15 -16.68 -9.89
C THR A 282 4.46 -15.57 -8.88
N PHE A 283 3.90 -15.64 -7.66
CA PHE A 283 4.21 -14.67 -6.61
C PHE A 283 5.67 -14.72 -6.15
N LEU A 284 6.25 -15.92 -6.01
CA LEU A 284 7.66 -16.07 -5.65
C LEU A 284 8.60 -15.53 -6.73
N LEU A 285 8.28 -15.78 -8.01
CA LEU A 285 9.03 -15.25 -9.14
C LEU A 285 8.92 -13.73 -9.22
N MET A 286 7.74 -13.16 -8.97
CA MET A 286 7.58 -11.70 -8.87
C MET A 286 8.46 -11.12 -7.76
N ILE A 287 8.40 -11.68 -6.54
CA ILE A 287 9.24 -11.23 -5.42
C ILE A 287 10.72 -11.28 -5.83
N TYR A 288 11.16 -12.38 -6.44
CA TYR A 288 12.52 -12.53 -6.92
C TYR A 288 12.90 -11.48 -7.99
N ALA A 289 12.02 -11.21 -8.95
CA ALA A 289 12.30 -10.34 -10.10
C ALA A 289 12.36 -8.84 -9.73
N VAL A 290 11.63 -8.45 -8.70
CA VAL A 290 11.51 -7.07 -8.23
C VAL A 290 12.62 -6.68 -7.26
N VAL A 291 13.20 -7.65 -6.53
CA VAL A 291 14.28 -7.40 -5.59
C VAL A 291 15.58 -7.04 -6.34
N PRO A 292 16.20 -5.88 -6.04
CA PRO A 292 17.45 -5.46 -6.67
C PRO A 292 18.66 -6.16 -6.02
N TRP A 293 18.90 -7.42 -6.35
CA TRP A 293 19.95 -8.25 -5.74
C TRP A 293 21.36 -7.66 -5.85
N SER A 294 21.70 -7.03 -6.98
CA SER A 294 22.99 -6.36 -7.19
C SER A 294 23.19 -5.19 -6.22
N ASP A 295 22.15 -4.39 -5.99
CA ASP A 295 22.21 -3.22 -5.12
C ASP A 295 22.31 -3.60 -3.63
N LEU A 296 22.03 -4.87 -3.32
CA LEU A 296 22.22 -5.48 -2.00
C LEU A 296 23.60 -6.14 -1.86
N GLY A 297 24.45 -6.08 -2.89
CA GLY A 297 25.77 -6.73 -2.92
C GLY A 297 25.70 -8.25 -3.11
N ILE A 298 24.59 -8.78 -3.65
CA ILE A 298 24.39 -10.21 -3.91
C ILE A 298 24.54 -10.46 -5.42
N ASP A 299 25.79 -10.43 -5.90
CA ASP A 299 26.09 -10.57 -7.34
C ASP A 299 25.89 -11.99 -7.90
N LEU A 300 25.70 -12.97 -7.01
CA LEU A 300 25.39 -14.36 -7.39
C LEU A 300 23.99 -14.54 -7.97
N LEU A 301 23.07 -13.59 -7.71
CA LEU A 301 21.69 -13.65 -8.16
C LEU A 301 21.45 -12.56 -9.22
N PRO A 302 21.00 -12.90 -10.45
CA PRO A 302 20.72 -11.90 -11.46
C PRO A 302 19.55 -11.01 -11.03
N THR A 303 19.75 -9.70 -11.17
CA THR A 303 18.69 -8.69 -11.00
C THR A 303 17.94 -8.53 -12.31
N PHE A 304 16.62 -8.75 -12.29
CA PHE A 304 15.79 -8.68 -13.49
C PHE A 304 15.24 -7.27 -13.75
N GLY A 305 15.08 -6.44 -12.72
CA GLY A 305 14.62 -5.06 -12.86
C GLY A 305 13.19 -4.94 -13.39
N TRP A 306 12.36 -5.95 -13.15
CA TRP A 306 10.99 -5.99 -13.67
C TRP A 306 10.11 -4.91 -13.04
N TRP A 307 9.26 -4.31 -13.87
CA TRP A 307 8.26 -3.32 -13.46
C TRP A 307 6.86 -3.75 -13.90
N PHE A 308 5.90 -2.82 -13.92
CA PHE A 308 4.49 -3.15 -14.15
C PHE A 308 4.23 -3.93 -15.45
N ASP A 309 4.98 -3.68 -16.52
CA ASP A 309 4.79 -4.36 -17.81
C ASP A 309 5.19 -5.85 -17.73
N GLU A 310 6.38 -6.13 -17.20
CA GLU A 310 6.85 -7.51 -17.02
C GLU A 310 6.02 -8.25 -15.97
N LEU A 311 5.64 -7.57 -14.89
CA LEU A 311 4.78 -8.16 -13.87
C LEU A 311 3.38 -8.47 -14.41
N SER A 312 2.76 -7.57 -15.16
CA SER A 312 1.49 -7.83 -15.84
C SER A 312 1.62 -9.01 -16.80
N THR A 313 2.71 -9.06 -17.57
CA THR A 313 3.01 -10.16 -18.50
C THR A 313 3.16 -11.49 -17.76
N LEU A 314 3.81 -11.50 -16.59
CA LEU A 314 3.99 -12.68 -15.75
C LEU A 314 2.63 -13.25 -15.30
N PHE A 315 1.76 -12.43 -14.71
CA PHE A 315 0.46 -12.89 -14.21
C PHE A 315 -0.48 -13.30 -15.35
N PHE A 316 -0.46 -12.58 -16.47
CA PHE A 316 -1.23 -12.93 -17.66
C PHE A 316 -0.75 -14.27 -18.27
N SER A 317 0.56 -14.48 -18.37
CA SER A 317 1.11 -15.74 -18.87
C SER A 317 0.81 -16.91 -17.91
N ALA A 318 0.88 -16.66 -16.61
CA ALA A 318 0.52 -17.64 -15.60
C ALA A 318 -0.97 -18.01 -15.64
N SER A 319 -1.87 -17.05 -15.90
CA SER A 319 -3.30 -17.36 -16.04
C SER A 319 -3.59 -18.24 -17.25
N ILE A 320 -2.92 -18.00 -18.38
CA ILE A 320 -2.99 -18.87 -19.56
C ILE A 320 -2.47 -20.27 -19.22
N LEU A 321 -1.32 -20.37 -18.53
CA LEU A 321 -0.75 -21.66 -18.14
C LEU A 321 -1.71 -22.45 -17.22
N ILE A 322 -2.34 -21.78 -16.25
CA ILE A 322 -3.35 -22.39 -15.38
C ILE A 322 -4.55 -22.88 -16.20
N ALA A 323 -5.01 -22.11 -17.18
CA ALA A 323 -6.10 -22.53 -18.06
C ALA A 323 -5.73 -23.79 -18.86
N ILE A 324 -4.50 -23.87 -19.38
CA ILE A 324 -3.98 -25.04 -20.10
C ILE A 324 -3.91 -26.27 -19.18
N ILE A 325 -3.35 -26.13 -17.98
CA ILE A 325 -3.25 -27.22 -16.98
C ILE A 325 -4.63 -27.81 -16.66
N ASN A 326 -5.62 -26.93 -16.53
CA ASN A 326 -6.99 -27.31 -16.20
C ASN A 326 -7.84 -27.68 -17.40
N ARG A 327 -7.29 -27.63 -18.63
CA ARG A 327 -7.99 -27.89 -19.90
C ARG A 327 -9.25 -27.03 -20.03
N MET A 328 -9.16 -25.77 -19.64
CA MET A 328 -10.25 -24.81 -19.75
C MET A 328 -10.45 -24.46 -21.24
N PRO A 329 -11.68 -24.56 -21.79
CA PRO A 329 -11.96 -24.08 -23.13
C PRO A 329 -11.66 -22.58 -23.25
N GLU A 330 -11.19 -22.14 -24.43
CA GLU A 330 -10.79 -20.74 -24.66
C GLU A 330 -11.90 -19.75 -24.31
N SER A 331 -13.13 -20.00 -24.77
CA SER A 331 -14.27 -19.13 -24.46
C SER A 331 -14.55 -19.00 -22.96
N ASN A 332 -14.36 -20.08 -22.21
CA ASN A 332 -14.53 -20.08 -20.76
C ASN A 332 -13.36 -19.34 -20.08
N TYR A 333 -12.14 -19.52 -20.57
CA TYR A 333 -10.97 -18.79 -20.08
C TYR A 333 -11.15 -17.28 -20.25
N VAL A 334 -11.50 -16.82 -21.46
CA VAL A 334 -11.69 -15.39 -21.74
C VAL A 334 -12.81 -14.81 -20.88
N ALA A 335 -13.97 -15.49 -20.79
CA ALA A 335 -15.06 -15.03 -19.95
C ALA A 335 -14.66 -14.95 -18.46
N THR A 336 -13.98 -15.97 -17.94
CA THR A 336 -13.52 -16.02 -16.55
C THR A 336 -12.50 -14.91 -16.25
N PHE A 337 -11.52 -14.72 -17.14
CA PHE A 337 -10.50 -13.69 -16.99
C PHE A 337 -11.12 -12.29 -17.01
N LEU A 338 -12.03 -12.01 -17.96
CA LEU A 338 -12.72 -10.72 -18.05
C LEU A 338 -13.61 -10.45 -16.83
N ASN A 339 -14.27 -11.47 -16.29
CA ASN A 339 -15.05 -11.33 -15.05
C ASN A 339 -14.16 -10.97 -13.87
N GLY A 340 -13.00 -11.64 -13.72
CA GLY A 340 -12.03 -11.31 -12.69
C GLY A 340 -11.49 -9.89 -12.80
N ALA A 341 -11.17 -9.44 -14.01
CA ALA A 341 -10.76 -8.07 -14.27
C ALA A 341 -11.89 -7.08 -13.93
N ARG A 342 -13.14 -7.40 -14.30
CA ARG A 342 -14.32 -6.59 -14.02
C ARG A 342 -14.52 -6.33 -12.52
N ASP A 343 -14.31 -7.35 -11.70
CA ASP A 343 -14.45 -7.24 -10.24
C ASP A 343 -13.44 -6.26 -9.62
N LEU A 344 -12.30 -6.03 -10.29
CA LEU A 344 -11.27 -5.10 -9.83
C LEU A 344 -11.30 -3.72 -10.52
N ILE A 345 -12.25 -3.46 -11.43
CA ILE A 345 -12.40 -2.13 -12.07
C ILE A 345 -12.59 -1.03 -11.01
N GLY A 346 -13.41 -1.29 -9.99
CA GLY A 346 -13.62 -0.32 -8.91
C GLY A 346 -12.31 0.07 -8.24
N VAL A 347 -11.48 -0.92 -7.92
CA VAL A 347 -10.18 -0.73 -7.26
C VAL A 347 -9.22 0.08 -8.14
N ALA A 348 -9.10 -0.29 -9.41
CA ALA A 348 -8.27 0.42 -10.38
C ALA A 348 -8.68 1.90 -10.53
N LEU A 349 -10.00 2.18 -10.53
CA LEU A 349 -10.52 3.55 -10.57
C LEU A 349 -10.22 4.34 -9.28
N VAL A 350 -10.26 3.70 -8.11
CA VAL A 350 -9.90 4.40 -6.85
C VAL A 350 -8.43 4.83 -6.89
N VAL A 351 -7.52 3.97 -7.36
CA VAL A 351 -6.09 4.30 -7.53
C VAL A 351 -5.92 5.49 -8.48
N ALA A 352 -6.60 5.47 -9.62
CA ALA A 352 -6.57 6.56 -10.59
C ALA A 352 -7.09 7.89 -10.03
N VAL A 353 -8.23 7.89 -9.34
CA VAL A 353 -8.82 9.09 -8.73
C VAL A 353 -7.89 9.63 -7.64
N ALA A 354 -7.29 8.77 -6.82
CA ALA A 354 -6.32 9.18 -5.81
C ALA A 354 -5.10 9.89 -6.42
N ARG A 355 -4.63 9.44 -7.61
CA ARG A 355 -3.55 10.11 -8.35
C ARG A 355 -3.97 11.52 -8.84
N GLY A 356 -5.26 11.78 -8.98
CA GLY A 356 -5.79 13.12 -9.27
C GLY A 356 -5.49 14.17 -8.21
N ILE A 357 -5.34 13.77 -6.93
CA ILE A 357 -4.95 14.69 -5.84
C ILE A 357 -3.58 15.29 -6.13
N TYR A 358 -2.61 14.43 -6.47
CA TYR A 358 -1.27 14.83 -6.87
C TYR A 358 -1.30 15.77 -8.10
N VAL A 359 -2.13 15.46 -9.09
CA VAL A 359 -2.27 16.28 -10.31
C VAL A 359 -2.68 17.71 -9.99
N VAL A 360 -3.68 17.91 -9.11
CA VAL A 360 -4.12 19.26 -8.70
C VAL A 360 -3.02 20.00 -7.96
N MET A 361 -2.31 19.33 -7.05
CA MET A 361 -1.24 19.95 -6.28
C MET A 361 -0.05 20.35 -7.18
N GLU A 362 0.29 19.49 -8.14
CA GLU A 362 1.38 19.70 -9.10
C GLU A 362 1.05 20.85 -10.06
N GLN A 363 -0.16 20.87 -10.62
CA GLN A 363 -0.61 21.96 -11.51
C GLN A 363 -0.82 23.27 -10.77
N GLY A 364 -1.22 23.20 -9.50
CA GLY A 364 -1.29 24.34 -8.58
C GLY A 364 0.06 24.88 -8.15
N VAL A 365 1.14 24.13 -8.40
CA VAL A 365 2.53 24.50 -8.04
C VAL A 365 2.68 24.80 -6.54
N ILE A 366 1.97 24.03 -5.71
CA ILE A 366 1.98 24.17 -4.24
C ILE A 366 2.80 23.09 -3.52
N ILE A 367 3.25 22.06 -4.25
CA ILE A 367 4.03 20.95 -3.68
C ILE A 367 5.31 21.49 -3.04
N ASP A 368 6.12 22.23 -3.79
CA ASP A 368 7.39 22.79 -3.32
C ASP A 368 7.20 23.81 -2.18
N THR A 369 6.10 24.55 -2.18
CA THR A 369 5.74 25.47 -1.09
C THR A 369 5.48 24.72 0.21
N ILE A 370 4.70 23.64 0.16
CA ILE A 370 4.45 22.78 1.31
C ILE A 370 5.76 22.18 1.82
N LEU A 371 6.65 21.78 0.90
CA LEU A 371 7.97 21.27 1.22
C LEU A 371 8.89 22.33 1.85
N HIS A 372 8.85 23.57 1.38
CA HIS A 372 9.62 24.67 1.95
C HIS A 372 9.22 24.97 3.39
N TRP A 373 7.92 24.90 3.70
CA TRP A 373 7.47 25.03 5.08
C TRP A 373 7.91 23.83 5.94
N ALA A 374 7.87 22.63 5.39
CA ALA A 374 8.38 21.43 6.05
C ALA A 374 9.90 21.52 6.35
N GLU A 375 10.70 22.06 5.43
CA GLU A 375 12.14 22.33 5.61
C GLU A 375 12.38 23.26 6.81
N GLY A 376 11.62 24.35 6.90
CA GLY A 376 11.69 25.29 8.02
C GLY A 376 11.36 24.68 9.37
N LEU A 377 10.49 23.66 9.43
CA LEU A 377 10.12 22.98 10.67
C LEU A 377 11.20 22.04 11.20
N VAL A 378 12.08 21.52 10.33
CA VAL A 378 13.09 20.53 10.72
C VAL A 378 14.50 21.10 10.84
N THR A 379 14.78 22.26 10.25
CA THR A 379 16.12 22.87 10.24
C THR A 379 16.55 23.31 11.65
N GLY A 380 17.79 22.98 12.05
CA GLY A 380 18.38 23.40 13.34
C GLY A 380 17.96 22.59 14.56
N LEU A 381 17.23 21.49 14.37
CA LEU A 381 16.84 20.57 15.44
C LEU A 381 17.98 19.60 15.79
N SER A 382 17.98 19.07 17.02
CA SER A 382 18.86 17.95 17.38
C SER A 382 18.45 16.67 16.66
N SER A 383 19.38 15.73 16.47
CA SER A 383 19.18 14.54 15.62
C SER A 383 17.90 13.76 15.95
N SER A 384 17.65 13.43 17.22
CA SER A 384 16.43 12.71 17.62
C SER A 384 15.15 13.53 17.43
N VAL A 385 15.21 14.84 17.60
CA VAL A 385 14.03 15.71 17.39
C VAL A 385 13.77 15.90 15.90
N PHE A 386 14.83 16.05 15.09
CA PHE A 386 14.77 16.12 13.64
C PHE A 386 14.07 14.89 13.06
N ILE A 387 14.48 13.67 13.43
CA ILE A 387 13.90 12.47 12.81
C ILE A 387 12.42 12.29 13.17
N LEU A 388 12.04 12.62 14.41
CA LEU A 388 10.64 12.56 14.85
C LEU A 388 9.80 13.64 14.17
N MET A 389 10.36 14.84 13.98
CA MET A 389 9.70 15.89 13.22
C MET A 389 9.59 15.52 11.73
N ALA A 390 10.62 14.92 11.15
CA ALA A 390 10.59 14.41 9.78
C ALA A 390 9.53 13.32 9.60
N TYR A 391 9.38 12.42 10.58
CA TYR A 391 8.29 11.44 10.62
C TYR A 391 6.92 12.13 10.67
N LEU A 392 6.73 13.12 11.55
CA LEU A 392 5.48 13.88 11.67
C LEU A 392 5.12 14.65 10.39
N VAL A 393 6.10 15.33 9.79
CA VAL A 393 5.95 16.01 8.51
C VAL A 393 5.48 15.03 7.44
N HIS A 394 6.12 13.87 7.31
CA HIS A 394 5.69 12.88 6.33
C HIS A 394 4.32 12.27 6.63
N ILE A 395 3.89 12.18 7.90
CA ILE A 395 2.53 11.77 8.25
C ILE A 395 1.52 12.76 7.69
N ILE A 396 1.78 14.06 7.87
CA ILE A 396 0.91 15.13 7.36
C ILE A 396 0.87 15.08 5.83
N LEU A 397 2.04 14.98 5.19
CA LEU A 397 2.13 14.91 3.73
C LEU A 397 1.45 13.65 3.18
N SER A 398 1.61 12.50 3.82
CA SER A 398 1.01 11.24 3.39
C SER A 398 -0.51 11.25 3.46
N PHE A 399 -1.09 11.96 4.42
CA PHE A 399 -2.54 12.14 4.46
C PHE A 399 -3.08 12.80 3.18
N PHE A 400 -2.34 13.77 2.63
CA PHE A 400 -2.68 14.47 1.38
C PHE A 400 -2.17 13.78 0.12
N ILE A 401 -1.07 13.03 0.23
CA ILE A 401 -0.43 12.29 -0.87
C ILE A 401 -0.39 10.81 -0.48
N PRO A 402 -1.50 10.05 -0.65
CA PRO A 402 -1.60 8.66 -0.19
C PRO A 402 -0.67 7.69 -0.94
N SER A 403 -0.19 8.10 -2.12
CA SER A 403 0.74 7.34 -2.94
C SER A 403 2.14 7.44 -2.37
N THR A 404 2.69 6.31 -1.90
CA THR A 404 4.08 6.20 -1.46
C THR A 404 5.02 6.73 -2.55
N SER A 405 5.04 6.15 -3.75
CA SER A 405 5.91 6.64 -4.85
C SER A 405 5.72 8.12 -5.20
N GLY A 406 4.49 8.64 -5.15
CA GLY A 406 4.20 10.06 -5.32
C GLY A 406 4.81 10.94 -4.21
N LEU A 407 4.62 10.55 -2.94
CA LEU A 407 5.18 11.26 -1.80
C LEU A 407 6.71 11.25 -1.82
N THR A 408 7.32 10.11 -2.14
CA THR A 408 8.78 10.02 -2.31
C THR A 408 9.31 11.01 -3.34
N THR A 409 8.59 11.13 -4.47
CA THR A 409 8.99 11.95 -5.62
C THR A 409 9.12 13.42 -5.29
N VAL A 410 8.33 13.87 -4.33
CA VAL A 410 8.29 15.26 -3.91
C VAL A 410 9.16 15.52 -2.69
N SER A 411 9.15 14.63 -1.68
CA SER A 411 9.76 14.95 -0.38
C SER A 411 11.23 14.52 -0.24
N MET A 412 11.59 13.32 -0.70
CA MET A 412 12.96 12.80 -0.55
C MET A 412 14.07 13.64 -1.20
N PRO A 413 13.88 14.25 -2.38
CA PRO A 413 14.92 15.08 -2.96
C PRO A 413 15.39 16.24 -2.05
N LEU A 414 14.50 16.72 -1.16
CA LEU A 414 14.76 17.79 -0.21
C LEU A 414 15.15 17.24 1.16
N MET A 415 14.35 16.33 1.70
CA MET A 415 14.55 15.82 3.06
C MET A 415 15.76 14.88 3.18
N GLY A 416 16.17 14.24 2.08
CA GLY A 416 17.40 13.45 2.02
C GLY A 416 18.63 14.29 2.34
N PRO A 417 18.98 15.31 1.53
CA PRO A 417 20.10 16.22 1.83
C PRO A 417 19.98 16.96 3.16
N LEU A 418 18.76 17.23 3.64
CA LEU A 418 18.54 17.90 4.92
C LEU A 418 18.96 17.05 6.13
N ALA A 419 19.01 15.72 5.96
CA ALA A 419 19.55 14.80 6.96
C ALA A 419 21.03 15.14 7.29
N ASP A 420 21.82 15.46 6.26
CA ASP A 420 23.26 15.72 6.40
C ASP A 420 23.52 16.95 7.30
N PHE A 421 22.71 18.01 7.17
CA PHE A 421 22.82 19.21 8.00
C PHE A 421 22.45 18.97 9.47
N SER A 422 21.65 17.93 9.73
CA SER A 422 21.21 17.55 11.07
C SER A 422 22.05 16.42 11.68
N GLY A 423 23.13 16.02 10.99
CA GLY A 423 24.04 14.96 11.41
C GLY A 423 23.38 13.58 11.44
N ILE A 424 22.40 13.32 10.57
CA ILE A 424 21.71 12.02 10.49
C ILE A 424 21.92 11.43 9.11
N SER A 425 22.05 10.11 9.06
CA SER A 425 22.11 9.38 7.81
C SER A 425 20.79 9.47 7.01
N ARG A 426 20.92 9.57 5.68
CA ARG A 426 19.78 9.73 4.78
C ARG A 426 18.85 8.51 4.78
N ASP A 427 19.38 7.31 5.05
CA ASP A 427 18.61 6.07 5.14
C ASP A 427 17.59 6.08 6.29
N LEU A 428 17.87 6.82 7.37
CA LEU A 428 16.96 6.98 8.49
C LEU A 428 15.78 7.88 8.11
N VAL A 429 16.02 8.93 7.31
CA VAL A 429 14.96 9.76 6.75
C VAL A 429 14.07 8.97 5.79
N ILE A 430 14.65 8.09 4.97
CA ILE A 430 13.88 7.13 4.15
C ILE A 430 13.00 6.25 5.04
N THR A 431 13.57 5.72 6.14
CA THR A 431 12.84 4.87 7.09
C THR A 431 11.69 5.62 7.76
N ALA A 432 11.89 6.88 8.15
CA ALA A 432 10.83 7.74 8.68
C ALA A 432 9.73 7.98 7.65
N TYR A 433 10.11 8.31 6.41
CA TYR A 433 9.20 8.55 5.30
C TYR A 433 8.30 7.34 5.00
N GLN A 434 8.88 6.17 4.74
CA GLN A 434 8.11 4.97 4.41
C GLN A 434 7.23 4.54 5.58
N SER A 435 7.72 4.74 6.82
CA SER A 435 6.96 4.42 8.02
C SER A 435 5.76 5.35 8.19
N ALA A 436 5.92 6.64 7.86
CA ALA A 436 4.86 7.63 7.94
C ALA A 436 3.77 7.34 6.91
N SER A 437 4.19 7.06 5.67
CA SER A 437 3.28 6.68 4.58
C SER A 437 2.49 5.41 4.92
N GLY A 438 3.20 4.36 5.33
CA GLY A 438 2.58 3.09 5.74
C GLY A 438 1.65 3.25 6.93
N TRP A 439 2.01 4.08 7.92
CA TRP A 439 1.19 4.30 9.11
C TRP A 439 -0.16 4.94 8.79
N ILE A 440 -0.18 5.98 7.94
CA ILE A 440 -1.42 6.58 7.44
C ILE A 440 -2.25 5.53 6.67
N ASN A 441 -1.60 4.77 5.79
CA ASN A 441 -2.28 3.79 4.94
C ASN A 441 -2.92 2.62 5.72
N LEU A 442 -2.52 2.36 6.96
CA LEU A 442 -3.16 1.35 7.83
C LEU A 442 -4.62 1.66 8.18
N PHE A 443 -5.04 2.91 8.09
CA PHE A 443 -6.37 3.32 8.54
C PHE A 443 -7.03 4.42 7.75
N ALA A 444 -6.26 5.19 6.97
CA ALA A 444 -6.82 6.32 6.25
C ALA A 444 -7.84 5.85 5.21
N PRO A 445 -8.99 6.54 5.11
CA PRO A 445 -10.02 6.21 4.13
C PRO A 445 -9.59 6.57 2.68
N THR A 446 -8.46 7.25 2.52
CA THR A 446 -7.79 7.52 1.25
C THR A 446 -6.97 6.34 0.74
N ALA A 447 -6.68 5.34 1.59
CA ALA A 447 -5.98 4.13 1.21
C ALA A 447 -6.91 3.21 0.41
N ALA A 448 -6.71 3.15 -0.91
CA ALA A 448 -7.58 2.45 -1.85
C ALA A 448 -7.76 0.96 -1.51
N HIS A 449 -6.65 0.27 -1.25
CA HIS A 449 -6.62 -1.16 -0.92
C HIS A 449 -7.38 -1.48 0.37
N LEU A 450 -7.27 -0.62 1.38
CA LEU A 450 -7.96 -0.77 2.65
C LEU A 450 -9.47 -0.74 2.44
N VAL A 451 -9.98 0.29 1.77
CA VAL A 451 -11.43 0.41 1.65
C VAL A 451 -12.01 -0.58 0.65
N ALA A 452 -11.29 -0.89 -0.43
CA ALA A 452 -11.66 -1.96 -1.34
C ALA A 452 -11.80 -3.31 -0.61
N GLY A 453 -10.79 -3.67 0.19
CA GLY A 453 -10.79 -4.90 0.97
C GLY A 453 -11.94 -4.97 1.99
N LEU A 454 -12.14 -3.90 2.76
CA LEU A 454 -13.25 -3.83 3.72
C LEU A 454 -14.62 -3.93 3.03
N ALA A 455 -14.79 -3.30 1.86
CA ALA A 455 -16.01 -3.37 1.07
C ALA A 455 -16.29 -4.80 0.59
N LEU A 456 -15.27 -5.49 0.06
CA LEU A 456 -15.39 -6.88 -0.38
C LEU A 456 -15.80 -7.82 0.77
N ALA A 457 -15.21 -7.65 1.95
CA ALA A 457 -15.56 -8.43 3.12
C ALA A 457 -16.84 -7.95 3.83
N ARG A 458 -17.49 -6.88 3.35
CA ARG A 458 -18.65 -6.25 3.98
C ARG A 458 -18.38 -5.88 5.45
N ILE A 459 -17.19 -5.34 5.71
CA ILE A 459 -16.79 -4.84 7.03
C ILE A 459 -17.03 -3.32 7.07
N PRO A 460 -17.84 -2.81 8.00
CA PRO A 460 -18.01 -1.37 8.14
C PRO A 460 -16.70 -0.68 8.55
N TYR A 461 -16.34 0.38 7.83
CA TYR A 461 -15.09 1.12 8.06
C TYR A 461 -14.99 1.66 9.50
N ASP A 462 -16.08 2.15 10.09
CA ASP A 462 -16.09 2.66 11.46
C ASP A 462 -15.77 1.57 12.51
N ARG A 463 -16.21 0.34 12.26
CA ARG A 463 -15.91 -0.82 13.11
C ARG A 463 -14.44 -1.20 13.00
N PHE A 464 -13.91 -1.22 11.77
CA PHE A 464 -12.49 -1.47 11.53
C PHE A 464 -11.62 -0.45 12.25
N VAL A 465 -11.84 0.85 12.04
CA VAL A 465 -11.03 1.92 12.67
C VAL A 465 -11.04 1.82 14.19
N ARG A 466 -12.22 1.61 14.81
CA ARG A 466 -12.32 1.44 16.27
C ARG A 466 -11.53 0.25 16.77
N TRP A 467 -11.55 -0.85 16.02
CA TRP A 467 -10.81 -2.06 16.36
C TRP A 467 -9.30 -1.85 16.22
N VAL A 468 -8.83 -1.26 15.11
CA VAL A 468 -7.41 -1.11 14.80
C VAL A 468 -6.72 0.05 15.53
N LEU A 469 -7.48 1.00 16.10
CA LEU A 469 -6.93 2.17 16.80
C LEU A 469 -5.81 1.88 17.83
N PRO A 470 -5.95 0.94 18.78
CA PRO A 470 -4.86 0.58 19.70
C PRO A 470 -3.62 0.04 18.97
N PHE A 471 -3.80 -0.65 17.85
CA PHE A 471 -2.68 -1.11 17.02
C PHE A 471 -1.97 0.05 16.35
N ILE A 472 -2.70 1.00 15.75
CA ILE A 472 -2.15 2.20 15.12
C ILE A 472 -1.26 2.99 16.09
N ILE A 473 -1.73 3.17 17.33
CA ILE A 473 -0.96 3.86 18.38
C ILE A 473 0.31 3.07 18.71
N GLY A 474 0.19 1.75 18.89
CA GLY A 474 1.35 0.88 19.16
C GLY A 474 2.39 0.91 18.05
N VAL A 475 1.97 0.90 16.78
CA VAL A 475 2.86 1.01 15.62
C VAL A 475 3.60 2.35 15.64
N ALA A 476 2.90 3.47 15.87
CA ALA A 476 3.54 4.78 15.96
C ALA A 476 4.62 4.82 17.05
N LEU A 477 4.32 4.27 18.24
CA LEU A 477 5.28 4.22 19.35
C LEU A 477 6.50 3.35 19.02
N ILE A 478 6.29 2.17 18.41
CA ILE A 478 7.37 1.29 17.98
C ILE A 478 8.25 2.01 16.94
N THR A 479 7.63 2.62 15.93
CA THR A 479 8.35 3.38 14.89
C THR A 479 9.14 4.53 15.48
N MET A 480 8.55 5.35 16.35
CA MET A 480 9.27 6.46 17.01
C MET A 480 10.47 5.94 17.83
N GLY A 481 10.30 4.83 18.56
CA GLY A 481 11.38 4.19 19.30
C GLY A 481 12.51 3.70 18.40
N VAL A 482 12.19 3.06 17.28
CA VAL A 482 13.16 2.61 16.27
C VAL A 482 13.90 3.79 15.64
N LEU A 483 13.18 4.88 15.28
CA LEU A 483 13.79 6.06 14.69
C LEU A 483 14.77 6.74 15.65
N VAL A 484 14.38 6.92 16.92
CA VAL A 484 15.28 7.48 17.94
C VAL A 484 16.48 6.56 18.17
N ALA A 485 16.28 5.24 18.26
CA ALA A 485 17.39 4.30 18.37
C ALA A 485 18.33 4.39 17.16
N GLY A 486 17.80 4.55 15.95
CA GLY A 486 18.57 4.79 14.73
C GLY A 486 19.46 6.03 14.85
N THR A 487 18.97 7.14 15.42
CA THR A 487 19.79 8.34 15.64
C THR A 487 20.93 8.15 16.63
N LEU A 488 20.82 7.19 17.55
CA LEU A 488 21.88 6.90 18.53
C LEU A 488 22.93 5.92 18.00
N LEU A 489 22.58 5.13 16.99
CA LEU A 489 23.46 4.15 16.35
C LEU A 489 24.26 4.74 15.18
N HIS A 490 23.72 5.80 14.55
CA HIS A 490 24.25 6.41 13.33
C HIS A 490 24.51 7.93 13.44
N GLY A 491 24.30 8.52 14.62
CA GLY A 491 24.51 9.96 14.89
C GLY A 491 25.73 10.26 15.75
#